data_AF-A0A4R3XY17-F1
#
_entry.id   AF-A0A4R3XY17-F1
#
_cell.length_a   1.000
_cell.length_b   1.000
_cell.length_c   1.000
_cell.angle_alpha   90.00
_cell.angle_beta   90.00
_cell.angle_gamma   90.00
#
_symmetry.space_group_name_H-M   'P 1'
#
loop_
_entity.id
_entity.type
_entity.pdbx_description
1 polymer ?
#
loop_
_entity_poly.entity_id
_entity_poly.type
_entity_poly.pdbx_seq_one_letter_code
_entity_poly.pdbx_strand_id
1 'polypeptide(L)'
;MTAPQPTLRINEIFYSLQGETSRIGLPTVFIRLTGCPLRCGYCDTEYAFHEGESMPLSAILEKTKAYGAHYVTVTGGEPLAQKGCIDLLKALCDADYSVSLETSGALDVSKVDVRVSKIVDVKTPGSGEVTKNRWENLQYLTPHDEIKFVLCDVNDYQWAKQQLTEHNLVERCPVIFSPVFSTLEPGDLAEWVLRDHVPVRMQIQLHKYLWGEGRGK
;
A
#
# COMPACT_ATOMS: atom_id res chain seq x y z
N MET A 1 33.58 11.64 -10.76
CA MET A 1 32.26 12.09 -11.25
C MET A 1 31.24 11.14 -10.67
N THR A 2 30.37 11.60 -9.77
CA THR A 2 29.28 10.78 -9.21
C THR A 2 28.25 10.51 -10.30
N ALA A 3 27.78 9.27 -10.41
CA ALA A 3 26.70 8.92 -11.35
C ALA A 3 25.47 9.83 -11.12
N PRO A 4 24.70 10.17 -12.18
CA PRO A 4 23.49 10.96 -12.01
C PRO A 4 22.54 10.25 -11.03
N GLN A 5 22.11 10.97 -9.99
CA GLN A 5 21.16 10.43 -9.02
C GLN A 5 19.78 10.25 -9.65
N PRO A 6 19.04 9.18 -9.29
CA PRO A 6 17.66 9.02 -9.73
C PRO A 6 16.78 10.16 -9.19
N THR A 7 15.85 10.62 -10.03
CA THR A 7 14.85 11.64 -9.70
C THR A 7 13.48 10.97 -9.73
N LEU A 8 12.64 11.26 -8.72
CA LEU A 8 11.27 10.79 -8.63
C LEU A 8 10.30 11.97 -8.66
N ARG A 9 9.09 11.75 -9.17
CA ARG A 9 7.96 12.66 -9.01
C ARG A 9 7.27 12.38 -7.68
N ILE A 10 7.32 13.34 -6.78
CA ILE A 10 6.80 13.22 -5.43
C ILE A 10 5.58 14.12 -5.30
N ASN A 11 4.47 13.52 -4.89
CA ASN A 11 3.25 14.25 -4.60
C ASN A 11 3.33 14.91 -3.22
N GLU A 12 3.69 14.14 -2.18
CA GLU A 12 3.85 14.65 -0.81
C GLU A 12 4.81 13.78 0.00
N ILE A 13 5.48 14.40 0.99
CA ILE A 13 6.23 13.72 2.05
C ILE A 13 5.78 14.30 3.38
N PHE A 14 5.15 13.48 4.23
CA PHE A 14 4.55 13.92 5.48
C PHE A 14 4.74 12.89 6.59
N TYR A 15 4.50 13.30 7.82
CA TYR A 15 4.65 12.45 9.01
C TYR A 15 3.30 12.29 9.72
N SER A 16 2.90 11.04 9.94
CA SER A 16 1.58 10.66 10.44
C SER A 16 1.67 9.33 11.21
N LEU A 17 0.54 8.76 11.63
CA LEU A 17 0.42 7.37 12.06
C LEU A 17 0.03 6.50 10.86
N GLN A 18 0.66 5.34 10.72
CA GLN A 18 0.18 4.34 9.77
C GLN A 18 -1.24 3.94 10.16
N GLY A 19 -2.18 4.08 9.21
CA GLY A 19 -3.60 3.88 9.47
C GLY A 19 -4.07 2.45 9.18
N GLU A 20 -3.22 1.64 8.56
CA GLU A 20 -3.57 0.32 8.03
C GLU A 20 -2.45 -0.71 8.28
N THR A 21 -2.68 -1.95 7.87
CA THR A 21 -1.78 -3.10 7.96
C THR A 21 -1.36 -3.46 9.38
N SER A 22 -0.38 -4.36 9.51
CA SER A 22 0.27 -4.70 10.79
C SER A 22 0.95 -3.52 11.49
N ARG A 23 1.19 -2.43 10.78
CA ARG A 23 1.87 -1.23 11.28
C ARG A 23 0.93 -0.14 11.78
N ILE A 24 -0.39 -0.41 11.85
CA ILE A 24 -1.40 0.52 12.33
C ILE A 24 -1.01 1.17 13.68
N GLY A 25 -1.14 2.49 13.78
CA GLY A 25 -0.81 3.29 14.95
C GLY A 25 0.67 3.68 15.09
N LEU A 26 1.57 3.20 14.21
CA LEU A 26 3.00 3.52 14.29
C LEU A 26 3.32 4.88 13.65
N PRO A 27 4.11 5.75 14.31
CA PRO A 27 4.56 7.00 13.70
C PRO A 27 5.48 6.75 12.49
N THR A 28 5.02 7.19 11.31
CA THR A 28 5.55 6.80 10.01
C THR A 28 5.69 8.01 9.09
N VAL A 29 6.83 8.13 8.40
CA VAL A 29 6.96 9.06 7.29
C VAL A 29 6.37 8.42 6.04
N PHE A 30 5.43 9.11 5.41
CA PHE A 30 4.86 8.72 4.15
C PHE A 30 5.57 9.45 3.01
N ILE A 31 6.02 8.70 2.01
CA ILE A 31 6.56 9.23 0.76
C ILE A 31 5.58 8.83 -0.33
N ARG A 32 4.74 9.78 -0.75
CA ARG A 32 3.70 9.56 -1.77
C ARG A 32 4.23 9.96 -3.15
N LEU A 33 4.36 8.98 -4.04
CA LEU A 33 4.77 9.16 -5.43
C LEU A 33 3.58 9.57 -6.32
N THR A 34 3.88 10.27 -7.40
CA THR A 34 2.90 10.67 -8.43
C THR A 34 2.74 9.61 -9.51
N GLY A 35 1.51 9.42 -9.98
CA GLY A 35 1.14 8.65 -11.17
C GLY A 35 0.64 7.24 -10.84
N CYS A 36 -0.50 6.85 -11.38
CA CYS A 36 -1.07 5.51 -11.25
C CYS A 36 -1.61 5.04 -12.60
N PRO A 37 -1.37 3.78 -13.03
CA PRO A 37 -1.98 3.24 -14.23
C PRO A 37 -3.43 2.75 -14.02
N LEU A 38 -3.94 2.78 -12.79
CA LEU A 38 -5.30 2.34 -12.42
C LEU A 38 -6.21 3.56 -12.16
N ARG A 39 -7.52 3.36 -12.31
CA ARG A 39 -8.59 4.32 -11.99
C ARG A 39 -9.66 3.65 -11.14
N CYS A 40 -9.26 3.19 -9.95
CA CYS A 40 -10.16 2.49 -9.05
C CYS A 40 -11.34 3.40 -8.66
N GLY A 41 -12.56 2.86 -8.69
CA GLY A 41 -13.78 3.64 -8.41
C GLY A 41 -13.89 4.20 -6.99
N TYR A 42 -13.09 3.68 -6.05
CA TYR A 42 -13.03 4.13 -4.66
C TYR A 42 -11.70 4.81 -4.29
N CYS A 43 -10.93 5.28 -5.29
CA CYS A 43 -9.62 5.88 -5.01
C CYS A 43 -9.75 7.16 -4.16
N ASP A 44 -9.14 7.15 -2.97
CA ASP A 44 -9.12 8.31 -2.06
C ASP A 44 -7.93 9.26 -2.31
N THR A 45 -7.05 8.93 -3.27
CA THR A 45 -5.86 9.72 -3.59
C THR A 45 -5.74 10.09 -5.07
N GLU A 46 -6.84 10.42 -5.74
CA GLU A 46 -6.84 10.81 -7.17
C GLU A 46 -5.89 11.96 -7.49
N TYR A 47 -5.65 12.86 -6.53
CA TYR A 47 -4.72 13.97 -6.66
C TYR A 47 -3.28 13.52 -6.95
N ALA A 48 -2.90 12.34 -6.46
CA ALA A 48 -1.60 11.75 -6.73
C ALA A 48 -1.45 11.26 -8.18
N PHE A 49 -2.49 11.30 -9.04
CA PHE A 49 -2.36 10.93 -10.44
C PHE A 49 -1.58 11.94 -11.29
N HIS A 50 -1.64 13.22 -10.92
CA HIS A 50 -1.13 14.31 -11.77
C HIS A 50 -0.28 15.35 -11.01
N GLU A 51 -0.56 15.58 -9.73
CA GLU A 51 0.16 16.57 -8.92
C GLU A 51 1.52 16.00 -8.46
N GLY A 52 2.56 16.83 -8.44
CA GLY A 52 3.84 16.50 -7.80
C GLY A 52 5.06 17.16 -8.44
N GLU A 53 6.14 17.20 -7.67
CA GLU A 53 7.41 17.85 -8.02
C GLU A 53 8.51 16.81 -8.28
N SER A 54 9.39 17.10 -9.23
CA SER A 54 10.59 16.29 -9.45
C SER A 54 11.59 16.52 -8.34
N MET A 55 11.93 15.48 -7.59
CA MET A 55 12.85 15.53 -6.45
C MET A 55 13.98 14.50 -6.61
N PRO A 56 15.25 14.90 -6.45
CA PRO A 56 16.36 13.95 -6.46
C PRO A 56 16.29 13.06 -5.21
N LEU A 57 16.76 11.82 -5.33
CA LEU A 57 16.76 10.85 -4.24
C LEU A 57 17.39 11.39 -2.94
N SER A 58 18.50 12.12 -3.04
CA SER A 58 19.13 12.76 -1.87
C SER A 58 18.20 13.69 -1.10
N ALA A 59 17.46 14.55 -1.79
CA ALA A 59 16.52 15.48 -1.15
C ALA A 59 15.33 14.75 -0.50
N ILE A 60 14.88 13.62 -1.07
CA ILE A 60 13.85 12.77 -0.46
C ILE A 60 14.36 12.20 0.86
N LEU A 61 15.59 11.66 0.88
CA LEU A 61 16.21 11.09 2.09
C LEU A 61 16.44 12.16 3.16
N GLU A 62 16.90 13.36 2.77
CA GLU A 62 17.08 14.49 3.69
C GLU A 62 15.75 14.93 4.33
N LYS A 63 14.69 15.09 3.53
CA LYS A 63 13.35 15.41 4.04
C LYS A 63 12.82 14.32 4.96
N THR A 64 13.01 13.05 4.61
CA THR A 64 12.58 11.90 5.43
C THR A 64 13.29 11.91 6.77
N LYS A 65 14.62 12.14 6.77
CA LYS A 65 15.44 12.20 7.97
C LYS A 65 15.03 13.32 8.93
N ALA A 66 14.57 14.45 8.41
CA ALA A 66 14.17 15.60 9.22
C ALA A 66 12.99 15.30 10.17
N TYR A 67 12.17 14.28 9.87
CA TYR A 67 11.06 13.86 10.74
C TYR A 67 11.49 13.00 11.93
N GLY A 68 12.69 12.40 11.91
CA GLY A 68 13.19 11.58 13.02
C GLY A 68 12.41 10.28 13.28
N ALA A 69 11.63 9.79 12.31
CA ALA A 69 10.87 8.56 12.42
C ALA A 69 11.73 7.32 12.12
N HIS A 70 11.36 6.17 12.69
CA HIS A 70 11.97 4.88 12.32
C HIS A 70 11.25 4.21 11.14
N TYR A 71 9.93 4.39 11.04
CA TYR A 71 9.11 3.77 10.00
C TYR A 71 8.93 4.70 8.80
N VAL A 72 9.01 4.12 7.61
CA VAL A 72 8.74 4.83 6.34
C VAL A 72 7.81 3.97 5.49
N THR A 73 6.73 4.58 4.99
CA THR A 73 5.85 3.97 3.98
C THR A 73 6.04 4.70 2.66
N VAL A 74 6.50 3.97 1.64
CA VAL A 74 6.47 4.44 0.25
C VAL A 74 5.15 4.02 -0.37
N THR A 75 4.39 4.99 -0.84
CA THR A 75 3.04 4.84 -1.43
C THR A 75 2.90 5.85 -2.56
N GLY A 76 1.69 6.08 -3.09
CA GLY A 76 1.48 6.99 -4.21
C GLY A 76 0.25 6.66 -5.03
N GLY A 77 0.02 7.41 -6.10
CA GLY A 77 -0.32 6.64 -7.29
C GLY A 77 0.74 5.54 -7.46
N GLU A 78 0.40 4.36 -8.00
CA GLU A 78 1.26 3.16 -8.03
C GLU A 78 2.79 3.43 -8.00
N PRO A 79 3.48 3.23 -6.86
CA PRO A 79 4.88 3.62 -6.70
C PRO A 79 5.81 2.97 -7.73
N LEU A 80 5.56 1.70 -8.06
CA LEU A 80 6.37 0.93 -8.99
C LEU A 80 6.21 1.40 -10.45
N ALA A 81 5.30 2.33 -10.73
CA ALA A 81 5.21 2.99 -12.04
C ALA A 81 6.41 3.89 -12.32
N GLN A 82 7.12 4.35 -11.27
CA GLN A 82 8.36 5.09 -11.39
C GLN A 82 9.56 4.17 -11.17
N LYS A 83 10.42 4.02 -12.19
CA LYS A 83 11.62 3.14 -12.11
C LYS A 83 12.52 3.46 -10.91
N GLY A 84 12.64 4.75 -10.55
CA GLY A 84 13.43 5.21 -9.40
C GLY A 84 12.88 4.77 -8.04
N CYS A 85 11.66 4.22 -7.96
CA CYS A 85 11.10 3.70 -6.71
C CYS A 85 11.95 2.56 -6.13
N ILE A 86 12.53 1.70 -6.98
CA ILE A 86 13.41 0.62 -6.53
C ILE A 86 14.66 1.18 -5.84
N ASP A 87 15.26 2.23 -6.42
CA ASP A 87 16.43 2.90 -5.84
C ASP A 87 16.08 3.60 -4.52
N LEU A 88 14.90 4.22 -4.45
CA LEU A 88 14.39 4.86 -3.22
C LEU A 88 14.21 3.84 -2.08
N LEU A 89 13.51 2.74 -2.35
CA LEU A 89 13.25 1.69 -1.37
C LEU A 89 14.56 1.13 -0.80
N LYS A 90 15.52 0.82 -1.67
CA LYS A 90 16.84 0.35 -1.27
C LYS A 90 17.58 1.38 -0.42
N ALA A 91 17.61 2.64 -0.84
CA ALA A 91 18.32 3.70 -0.14
C ALA A 91 17.73 3.98 1.26
N LEU A 92 16.41 3.84 1.43
CA LEU A 92 15.77 3.93 2.74
C LEU A 92 16.19 2.77 3.65
N CYS A 93 16.22 1.53 3.13
CA CYS A 93 16.73 0.40 3.91
C CYS A 93 18.21 0.54 4.24
N ASP A 94 19.04 1.07 3.33
CA ASP A 94 20.47 1.34 3.57
C ASP A 94 20.68 2.44 4.62
N ALA A 95 19.67 3.30 4.83
CA ALA A 95 19.63 4.30 5.89
C ALA A 95 18.97 3.80 7.19
N ASP A 96 18.78 2.49 7.35
CA ASP A 96 18.28 1.81 8.56
C ASP A 96 16.81 2.10 8.93
N TYR A 97 16.00 2.55 7.96
CA TYR A 97 14.56 2.66 8.16
C TYR A 97 13.86 1.30 8.08
N SER A 98 12.77 1.15 8.84
CA SER A 98 11.81 0.07 8.65
C SER A 98 10.82 0.43 7.54
N VAL A 99 11.06 -0.07 6.32
CA VAL A 99 10.35 0.35 5.12
C VAL A 99 9.16 -0.56 4.78
N SER A 100 8.02 0.04 4.46
CA SER A 100 6.88 -0.62 3.80
C SER A 100 6.61 0.00 2.43
N LEU A 101 6.21 -0.82 1.48
CA LEU A 101 5.74 -0.42 0.15
C LEU A 101 4.26 -0.76 0.04
N GLU A 102 3.41 0.24 -0.20
CA GLU A 102 2.01 0.02 -0.57
C GLU A 102 1.86 0.09 -2.09
N THR A 103 1.47 -1.02 -2.71
CA THR A 103 1.34 -1.17 -4.18
C THR A 103 0.04 -1.88 -4.52
N SER A 104 -0.50 -1.61 -5.71
CA SER A 104 -1.69 -2.30 -6.22
C SER A 104 -1.40 -3.73 -6.69
N GLY A 105 -0.12 -4.12 -6.76
CA GLY A 105 0.29 -5.41 -7.35
C GLY A 105 0.05 -5.51 -8.87
N ALA A 106 -0.26 -4.40 -9.55
CA ALA A 106 -0.43 -4.37 -11.01
C ALA A 106 0.90 -4.25 -11.76
N LEU A 107 2.01 -4.00 -11.05
CA LEU A 107 3.36 -3.95 -11.58
C LEU A 107 4.25 -4.98 -10.90
N ASP A 108 5.41 -5.26 -11.49
CA ASP A 108 6.30 -6.35 -11.07
C ASP A 108 6.99 -5.99 -9.74
N VAL A 109 6.83 -6.85 -8.73
CA VAL A 109 7.43 -6.65 -7.41
C VAL A 109 8.77 -7.38 -7.23
N SER A 110 9.23 -8.15 -8.22
CA SER A 110 10.43 -9.01 -8.12
C SER A 110 11.73 -8.27 -7.80
N LYS A 111 11.79 -6.96 -8.10
CA LYS A 111 12.96 -6.10 -7.89
C LYS A 111 12.92 -5.32 -6.57
N VAL A 112 11.84 -5.44 -5.81
CA VAL A 112 11.73 -4.79 -4.50
C VAL A 112 12.72 -5.45 -3.55
N ASP A 113 13.48 -4.63 -2.83
CA ASP A 113 14.45 -5.10 -1.84
C ASP A 113 13.76 -6.00 -0.79
N VAL A 114 14.36 -7.15 -0.48
CA VAL A 114 13.79 -8.15 0.44
C VAL A 114 13.59 -7.63 1.86
N ARG A 115 14.26 -6.53 2.25
CA ARG A 115 14.09 -5.86 3.54
C ARG A 115 12.79 -5.05 3.63
N VAL A 116 12.17 -4.72 2.49
CA VAL A 116 10.92 -3.97 2.43
C VAL A 116 9.73 -4.89 2.68
N SER A 117 8.82 -4.49 3.57
CA SER A 117 7.50 -5.12 3.69
C SER A 117 6.61 -4.67 2.54
N LYS A 118 6.27 -5.59 1.63
CA LYS A 118 5.38 -5.35 0.50
C LYS A 118 3.95 -5.54 0.98
N ILE A 119 3.15 -4.49 0.84
CA ILE A 119 1.71 -4.51 1.08
C ILE A 119 1.05 -4.47 -0.29
N VAL A 120 0.54 -5.62 -0.74
CA VAL A 120 -0.10 -5.76 -2.06
C VAL A 120 -1.61 -5.64 -1.90
N ASP A 121 -2.17 -4.55 -2.41
CA ASP A 121 -3.61 -4.30 -2.44
C ASP A 121 -4.24 -4.92 -3.69
N VAL A 122 -4.70 -6.17 -3.56
CA VAL A 122 -5.34 -6.94 -4.63
C VAL A 122 -6.69 -6.31 -4.94
N LYS A 123 -6.86 -5.89 -6.19
CA LYS A 123 -8.02 -5.13 -6.63
C LYS A 123 -9.21 -6.06 -6.82
N THR A 124 -10.29 -5.78 -6.10
CA THR A 124 -11.55 -6.53 -6.18
C THR A 124 -12.36 -6.12 -7.42
N PRO A 125 -13.40 -6.88 -7.80
CA PRO A 125 -14.35 -6.45 -8.83
C PRO A 125 -14.91 -5.03 -8.61
N GLY A 126 -15.26 -4.67 -7.37
CA GLY A 126 -15.76 -3.36 -6.98
C GLY A 126 -14.79 -2.20 -7.24
N SER A 127 -13.49 -2.48 -7.39
CA SER A 127 -12.52 -1.46 -7.81
C SER A 127 -12.67 -1.03 -9.27
N GLY A 128 -13.26 -1.87 -10.13
CA GLY A 128 -13.23 -1.70 -11.59
C GLY A 128 -11.88 -2.08 -12.25
N GLU A 129 -10.88 -2.50 -11.47
CA GLU A 129 -9.50 -2.76 -11.93
C GLU A 129 -9.04 -4.19 -11.65
N VAL A 130 -9.97 -5.13 -11.38
CA VAL A 130 -9.66 -6.54 -11.06
C VAL A 130 -8.78 -7.24 -12.10
N THR A 131 -8.89 -6.85 -13.38
CA THR A 131 -8.11 -7.42 -14.49
C THR A 131 -6.64 -6.97 -14.49
N LYS A 132 -6.28 -6.00 -13.64
CA LYS A 132 -4.90 -5.51 -13.50
C LYS A 132 -4.08 -6.31 -12.49
N ASN A 133 -4.71 -7.18 -11.69
CA ASN A 133 -3.98 -8.01 -10.74
C ASN A 133 -2.98 -8.92 -11.46
N ARG A 134 -1.71 -8.88 -11.02
CA ARG A 134 -0.65 -9.77 -11.53
C ARG A 134 -0.35 -10.85 -10.51
N TRP A 135 -1.01 -12.00 -10.64
CA TRP A 135 -0.87 -13.11 -9.71
C TRP A 135 0.53 -13.73 -9.68
N GLU A 136 1.35 -13.50 -10.71
CA GLU A 136 2.76 -13.91 -10.71
C GLU A 136 3.55 -13.22 -9.60
N ASN A 137 3.09 -12.07 -9.10
CA ASN A 137 3.73 -11.37 -7.98
C ASN A 137 3.69 -12.17 -6.67
N LEU A 138 2.72 -13.09 -6.51
CA LEU A 138 2.56 -13.87 -5.27
C LEU A 138 3.78 -14.75 -4.95
N GLN A 139 4.59 -15.10 -5.95
CA GLN A 139 5.81 -15.90 -5.73
C GLN A 139 6.94 -15.12 -5.07
N TYR A 140 6.87 -13.78 -5.11
CA TYR A 140 7.88 -12.88 -4.52
C TYR A 140 7.46 -12.35 -3.15
N LEU A 141 6.31 -12.80 -2.64
CA LEU A 141 5.85 -12.48 -1.30
C LEU A 141 6.42 -13.47 -0.27
N THR A 142 6.66 -12.95 0.92
CA THR A 142 7.25 -13.64 2.06
C THR A 142 6.35 -13.47 3.28
N PRO A 143 6.56 -14.20 4.39
CA PRO A 143 5.79 -14.02 5.62
C PRO A 143 5.87 -12.62 6.26
N HIS A 144 6.81 -11.77 5.83
CA HIS A 144 6.97 -10.39 6.28
C HIS A 144 6.13 -9.38 5.45
N ASP A 145 5.57 -9.82 4.34
CA ASP A 145 4.70 -9.04 3.47
C ASP A 145 3.24 -9.17 3.90
N GLU A 146 2.33 -8.39 3.31
CA GLU A 146 0.90 -8.50 3.60
C GLU A 146 0.10 -8.36 2.30
N ILE A 147 -1.01 -9.09 2.20
CA ILE A 147 -2.00 -8.91 1.13
C ILE A 147 -3.20 -8.20 1.72
N LYS A 148 -3.68 -7.15 1.04
CA LYS A 148 -4.86 -6.40 1.43
C LYS A 148 -5.92 -6.53 0.35
N PHE A 149 -7.16 -6.69 0.77
CA PHE A 149 -8.35 -6.54 -0.07
C PHE A 149 -9.20 -5.42 0.49
N VAL A 150 -9.49 -4.43 -0.35
CA VAL A 150 -10.42 -3.34 -0.04
C VAL A 150 -11.77 -3.70 -0.65
N LEU A 151 -12.80 -3.84 0.19
CA LEU A 151 -14.09 -4.46 -0.18
C LEU A 151 -15.21 -3.42 -0.22
N CYS A 152 -15.92 -3.34 -1.35
CA CYS A 152 -17.08 -2.46 -1.51
C CYS A 152 -18.37 -3.08 -0.95
N ASP A 153 -18.53 -4.40 -1.08
CA ASP A 153 -19.79 -5.08 -0.80
C ASP A 153 -19.58 -6.58 -0.52
N VAL A 154 -20.70 -7.32 -0.42
CA VAL A 154 -20.68 -8.78 -0.22
C VAL A 154 -20.13 -9.54 -1.42
N ASN A 155 -20.24 -9.01 -2.65
CA ASN A 155 -19.71 -9.67 -3.85
C ASN A 155 -18.19 -9.65 -3.85
N ASP A 156 -17.60 -8.51 -3.49
CA ASP A 156 -16.17 -8.37 -3.27
C ASP A 156 -15.67 -9.30 -2.17
N TYR A 157 -16.43 -9.41 -1.07
CA TYR A 157 -16.10 -10.33 0.02
C TYR A 157 -16.10 -11.81 -0.41
N GLN A 158 -17.14 -12.26 -1.13
CA GLN A 158 -17.19 -13.65 -1.63
C GLN A 158 -16.08 -13.91 -2.65
N TRP A 159 -15.82 -12.95 -3.53
CA TRP A 159 -14.73 -13.04 -4.49
C TRP A 159 -13.37 -13.12 -3.78
N ALA A 160 -13.10 -12.27 -2.80
CA ALA A 160 -11.86 -12.28 -2.04
C ALA A 160 -11.64 -13.63 -1.34
N LYS A 161 -12.69 -14.20 -0.72
CA LYS A 161 -12.64 -15.56 -0.15
C LYS A 161 -12.28 -16.63 -1.17
N GLN A 162 -12.83 -16.57 -2.37
CA GLN A 162 -12.46 -17.50 -3.44
C GLN A 162 -10.97 -17.37 -3.75
N GLN A 163 -10.44 -16.15 -3.86
CA GLN A 163 -9.03 -15.91 -4.14
C GLN A 163 -8.09 -16.38 -3.01
N LEU A 164 -8.53 -16.31 -1.73
CA LEU A 164 -7.77 -16.88 -0.62
C LEU A 164 -7.46 -18.37 -0.86
N THR A 165 -8.48 -19.13 -1.26
CA THR A 165 -8.40 -20.58 -1.50
C THR A 165 -7.67 -20.88 -2.81
N GLU A 166 -8.01 -20.19 -3.89
CA GLU A 166 -7.43 -20.43 -5.23
C GLU A 166 -5.91 -20.23 -5.26
N HIS A 167 -5.41 -19.27 -4.48
CA HIS A 167 -3.99 -18.90 -4.46
C HIS A 167 -3.24 -19.27 -3.16
N ASN A 168 -3.91 -19.94 -2.21
CA ASN A 168 -3.40 -20.27 -0.88
C ASN A 168 -2.79 -19.05 -0.17
N LEU A 169 -3.48 -17.91 -0.19
CA LEU A 169 -2.90 -16.62 0.20
C LEU A 169 -2.47 -16.59 1.68
N VAL A 170 -3.27 -17.18 2.55
CA VAL A 170 -3.02 -17.19 4.01
C VAL A 170 -1.83 -18.05 4.43
N GLU A 171 -1.39 -18.97 3.56
CA GLU A 171 -0.18 -19.78 3.79
C GLU A 171 1.10 -19.01 3.41
N ARG A 172 0.97 -17.95 2.61
CA ARG A 172 2.10 -17.14 2.13
C ARG A 172 2.45 -16.04 3.11
N CYS A 173 1.44 -15.25 3.48
CA CYS A 173 1.61 -14.09 4.35
C CYS A 173 0.26 -13.68 4.98
N PRO A 174 0.28 -12.79 5.99
CA PRO A 174 -0.94 -12.22 6.55
C PRO A 174 -1.83 -11.57 5.47
N VAL A 175 -3.14 -11.85 5.55
CA VAL A 175 -4.14 -11.27 4.67
C VAL A 175 -5.09 -10.37 5.45
N ILE A 176 -5.39 -9.21 4.90
CA ILE A 176 -6.22 -8.17 5.48
C ILE A 176 -7.45 -7.93 4.62
N PHE A 177 -8.62 -7.93 5.25
CA PHE A 177 -9.86 -7.41 4.66
C PHE A 177 -10.17 -6.04 5.27
N SER A 178 -10.29 -5.02 4.42
CA SER A 178 -10.64 -3.66 4.79
C SER A 178 -11.92 -3.23 4.07
N PRO A 179 -12.88 -2.59 4.73
CA PRO A 179 -14.02 -2.01 4.05
C PRO A 179 -13.58 -0.75 3.30
N VAL A 180 -14.20 -0.45 2.15
CA VAL A 180 -14.16 0.89 1.58
C VAL A 180 -14.86 1.84 2.54
N PHE A 181 -14.15 2.88 2.99
CA PHE A 181 -14.69 3.90 3.88
C PHE A 181 -15.96 4.54 3.32
N SER A 182 -16.97 4.71 4.17
CA SER A 182 -18.31 5.26 3.83
C SER A 182 -19.13 4.45 2.82
N THR A 183 -18.64 3.30 2.34
CA THR A 183 -19.36 2.44 1.38
C THR A 183 -19.78 1.12 2.02
N LEU A 184 -18.86 0.44 2.71
CA LEU A 184 -19.14 -0.79 3.45
C LEU A 184 -19.05 -0.51 4.95
N GLU A 185 -20.13 -0.78 5.68
CA GLU A 185 -20.13 -0.66 7.13
C GLU A 185 -19.14 -1.65 7.75
N PRO A 186 -18.20 -1.21 8.61
CA PRO A 186 -17.22 -2.10 9.22
C PRO A 186 -17.86 -3.23 10.04
N GLY A 187 -19.01 -2.98 10.67
CA GLY A 187 -19.76 -4.00 11.42
C GLY A 187 -20.16 -5.18 10.53
N ASP A 188 -20.69 -4.90 9.34
CA ASP A 188 -21.12 -5.92 8.39
C ASP A 188 -19.95 -6.80 7.95
N LEU A 189 -18.81 -6.19 7.60
CA LEU A 189 -17.62 -6.95 7.22
C LEU A 189 -17.10 -7.83 8.37
N ALA A 190 -17.10 -7.31 9.60
CA ALA A 190 -16.69 -8.07 10.77
C ALA A 190 -17.62 -9.27 11.00
N GLU A 191 -18.94 -9.08 10.90
CA GLU A 191 -19.92 -10.16 11.00
C GLU A 191 -19.72 -11.23 9.93
N TRP A 192 -19.42 -10.84 8.68
CA TRP A 192 -19.15 -11.81 7.61
C TRP A 192 -17.91 -12.65 7.90
N VAL A 193 -16.80 -12.01 8.29
CA VAL A 193 -15.54 -12.69 8.64
C VAL A 193 -15.76 -13.68 9.79
N LEU A 194 -16.48 -13.27 10.82
CA LEU A 194 -16.79 -14.12 11.99
C LEU A 194 -17.71 -15.29 11.61
N ARG A 195 -18.79 -15.01 10.86
CA ARG A 195 -19.77 -16.02 10.40
C ARG A 195 -19.11 -17.12 9.59
N ASP A 196 -18.20 -16.75 8.71
CA ASP A 196 -17.58 -17.69 7.77
C ASP A 196 -16.23 -18.24 8.25
N HIS A 197 -15.78 -17.86 9.46
CA HIS A 197 -14.50 -18.26 10.04
C HIS A 197 -13.30 -18.00 9.11
N VAL A 198 -13.29 -16.85 8.42
CA VAL A 198 -12.23 -16.54 7.45
C VAL A 198 -10.93 -16.20 8.21
N PRO A 199 -9.79 -16.86 7.91
CA PRO A 199 -8.54 -16.67 8.64
C PRO A 199 -7.78 -15.42 8.15
N VAL A 200 -8.41 -14.26 8.29
CA VAL A 200 -7.88 -12.95 7.88
C VAL A 200 -7.92 -11.96 9.04
N ARG A 201 -7.10 -10.91 8.96
CA ARG A 201 -7.29 -9.73 9.81
C ARG A 201 -8.35 -8.84 9.16
N MET A 202 -9.44 -8.57 9.86
CA MET A 202 -10.32 -7.46 9.48
C MET A 202 -9.76 -6.16 10.08
N GLN A 203 -9.72 -5.09 9.30
CA GLN A 203 -9.16 -3.81 9.72
C GLN A 203 -9.95 -2.63 9.13
N ILE A 204 -10.03 -1.54 9.90
CA ILE A 204 -10.53 -0.24 9.43
C ILE A 204 -9.36 0.73 9.17
N GLN A 205 -9.61 1.74 8.35
CA GLN A 205 -8.64 2.79 8.02
C GLN A 205 -8.58 3.82 9.17
N LEU A 206 -7.70 3.61 10.16
CA LEU A 206 -7.64 4.42 11.40
C LEU A 206 -7.48 5.92 11.12
N HIS A 207 -6.67 6.28 10.12
CA HIS A 207 -6.42 7.67 9.76
C HIS A 207 -7.72 8.42 9.39
N LYS A 208 -8.70 7.73 8.77
CA LYS A 208 -10.00 8.33 8.43
C LYS A 208 -10.87 8.63 9.65
N TYR A 209 -10.70 7.87 10.72
CA TYR A 209 -11.39 8.13 12.00
C TYR A 209 -10.72 9.26 12.80
N LEU A 210 -9.40 9.42 12.67
CA LEU A 210 -8.65 10.45 13.38
C LEU A 210 -8.75 11.82 12.69
N TRP A 211 -8.70 11.84 11.36
CA TRP A 211 -8.55 13.09 10.58
C TRP A 211 -9.49 13.20 9.38
N GLY A 212 -10.42 12.27 9.20
CA GLY A 212 -11.26 12.21 7.99
C GLY A 212 -10.45 11.91 6.74
N GLU A 213 -10.92 12.36 5.58
CA GLU A 213 -10.23 12.23 4.29
C GLU A 213 -9.22 13.37 4.05
N GLY A 214 -8.65 13.92 5.13
CA GLY A 214 -7.69 15.02 5.07
C GLY A 214 -6.36 14.60 4.44
N ARG A 215 -5.81 15.43 3.52
CA ARG A 215 -4.49 15.21 2.93
C ARG A 215 -3.37 15.41 3.96
N GLY A 216 -2.29 14.64 3.83
CA GLY A 216 -1.07 14.79 4.63
C GLY A 216 -1.28 14.63 6.14
N LYS A 217 -2.26 13.82 6.53
CA LYS A 217 -2.64 13.57 7.92
C LYS A 217 -2.61 12.10 8.28
#